data_AF-A0A7K5SCT4-F1
#
_entry.id   AF-A0A7K5SCT4-F1
#
_cell.length_a   1.000
_cell.length_b   1.000
_cell.length_c   1.000
_cell.angle_alpha   90.00
_cell.angle_beta   90.00
_cell.angle_gamma   90.00
#
_symmetry.space_group_name_H-M   'P 1'
#
loop_
_entity.id
_entity.type
_entity.pdbx_description
1 polymer ?
#
loop_
_entity_poly.entity_id
_entity_poly.type
_entity_poly.pdbx_seq_one_letter_code
_entity_poly.pdbx_strand_id
1 'polypeptide(L)' 'LQFLSYLGACDRLLKQGYEEGQVEEAMEMFQYSEKKAAEFLHLLAQFNDMGFQQNEIKEVLLLCGNQRERALEELVMK' A
#
# COMPACT_ATOMS: atom_id res chain seq x y z
N LEU A 1 -2.07 13.00 20.18
CA LEU A 1 -2.27 13.56 18.81
C LEU A 1 -2.15 12.49 17.72
N GLN A 2 -1.26 11.50 17.82
CA GLN A 2 -1.09 10.42 16.82
C GLN A 2 -2.35 9.56 16.53
N PHE A 3 -3.21 9.29 17.53
CA PHE A 3 -4.44 8.50 17.31
C PHE A 3 -5.50 9.23 16.47
N LEU A 4 -5.61 10.56 16.61
CA LEU A 4 -6.56 11.34 15.81
C LEU A 4 -6.09 11.47 14.36
N SER A 5 -4.77 11.54 14.14
CA SER A 5 -4.20 11.47 12.78
C SER A 5 -4.38 10.10 12.14
N TYR A 6 -4.29 9.01 12.92
CA TYR A 6 -4.55 7.64 12.45
C TYR A 6 -5.99 7.47 11.97
N LEU A 7 -6.99 7.82 12.79
CA LEU A 7 -8.40 7.69 12.42
C LEU A 7 -8.76 8.55 11.20
N GLY A 8 -8.19 9.75 11.10
CA GLY A 8 -8.37 10.61 9.94
C GLY A 8 -7.71 10.06 8.66
N ALA A 9 -6.57 9.39 8.79
CA ALA A 9 -5.88 8.73 7.67
C ALA A 9 -6.70 7.53 7.15
N CYS A 10 -7.19 6.68 8.05
CA CYS A 10 -8.03 5.55 7.68
C CYS A 10 -9.32 6.01 6.98
N ASP A 11 -10.01 7.02 7.54
CA ASP A 11 -11.22 7.58 6.92
C ASP A 11 -10.97 8.13 5.50
N ARG A 12 -9.81 8.77 5.27
CA ARG A 12 -9.42 9.25 3.93
C ARG A 12 -9.10 8.13 2.95
N LEU A 13 -8.53 7.02 3.41
CA LEU A 13 -8.24 5.87 2.57
C LEU A 13 -9.51 5.07 2.26
N LEU A 14 -10.37 4.86 3.25
CA LEU A 14 -11.68 4.22 3.05
C LEU A 14 -12.54 4.99 2.05
N LYS A 15 -12.55 6.33 2.12
CA LYS A 15 -13.25 7.20 1.16
C LYS A 15 -12.72 7.11 -0.28
N GLN A 16 -11.50 6.63 -0.48
CA GLN A 16 -10.95 6.36 -1.82
C GLN A 16 -11.42 5.02 -2.39
N GLY A 17 -12.17 4.23 -1.62
CA GLY A 17 -12.71 2.94 -2.05
C GLY A 17 -11.85 1.74 -1.63
N TYR A 18 -10.80 1.94 -0.83
CA TYR A 18 -10.04 0.83 -0.26
C TYR A 18 -10.83 0.13 0.85
N GLU A 19 -10.69 -1.19 0.93
CA GLU A 19 -11.35 -1.96 1.98
C GLU A 19 -10.67 -1.75 3.34
N GLU A 20 -11.44 -1.79 4.41
CA GLU A 20 -10.94 -1.58 5.78
C GLU A 20 -9.79 -2.51 6.13
N GLY A 21 -9.88 -3.80 5.79
CA GLY A 21 -8.79 -4.75 6.02
C GLY A 21 -7.51 -4.39 5.26
N GLN A 22 -7.59 -3.84 4.05
CA GLN A 22 -6.41 -3.41 3.30
C GLN A 22 -5.78 -2.16 3.93
N VAL A 23 -6.62 -1.23 4.40
CA VAL A 23 -6.18 0.00 5.07
C VAL A 23 -5.48 -0.33 6.38
N GLU A 24 -6.07 -1.18 7.21
CA GLU A 24 -5.47 -1.63 8.47
C GLU A 24 -4.14 -2.34 8.22
N GLU A 25 -4.10 -3.31 7.30
CA GLU A 25 -2.88 -4.04 6.94
C GLU A 25 -1.76 -3.08 6.48
N ALA A 26 -2.06 -2.15 5.57
CA ALA A 26 -1.08 -1.18 5.08
C ALA A 26 -0.62 -0.24 6.21
N MET A 27 -1.52 0.22 7.06
CA MET A 27 -1.17 1.07 8.19
C MET A 27 -0.27 0.34 9.17
N GLU A 28 -0.52 -0.93 9.49
CA GLU A 28 0.34 -1.75 10.36
C GLU A 28 1.74 -1.95 9.73
N MET A 29 1.79 -2.31 8.45
CA MET A 29 3.06 -2.54 7.73
C MET A 29 3.96 -1.31 7.70
N PHE A 30 3.38 -0.11 7.62
CA PHE A 30 4.12 1.15 7.52
C PHE A 30 4.16 1.96 8.81
N GLN A 31 4.00 1.32 9.98
CA GLN A 31 4.07 1.97 11.30
C GLN A 31 3.12 3.16 11.42
N TYR A 32 1.90 2.99 10.93
CA TYR A 32 0.81 3.96 10.95
C TYR A 32 1.11 5.25 10.17
N SER A 33 2.02 5.18 9.19
CA SER A 33 2.29 6.29 8.28
C SER A 33 1.25 6.33 7.16
N GLU A 34 0.32 7.29 7.26
CA GLU A 34 -0.71 7.53 6.23
C GLU A 34 -0.11 7.63 4.83
N LYS A 35 0.95 8.44 4.66
CA LYS A 35 1.57 8.67 3.35
C LYS A 35 2.05 7.36 2.73
N LYS A 36 2.76 6.54 3.51
CA LYS A 36 3.28 5.27 3.02
C LYS A 36 2.17 4.23 2.79
N ALA A 37 1.18 4.17 3.66
CA ALA A 37 0.04 3.28 3.48
C ALA A 37 -0.77 3.64 2.23
N ALA A 38 -1.00 4.93 1.99
CA ALA A 38 -1.64 5.44 0.77
C ALA A 38 -0.84 5.08 -0.49
N GLU A 39 0.48 5.31 -0.47
CA GLU A 39 1.37 4.96 -1.58
C GLU A 39 1.34 3.45 -1.86
N PHE A 40 1.39 2.63 -0.81
CA PHE A 40 1.30 1.17 -0.93
C PHE A 40 -0.01 0.70 -1.55
N LEU A 41 -1.15 1.17 -1.03
CA LEU A 41 -2.48 0.79 -1.54
C LEU A 41 -2.65 1.21 -3.00
N HIS A 42 -2.17 2.40 -3.35
CA HIS A 42 -2.23 2.92 -4.71
C HIS A 42 -1.36 2.11 -5.69
N LEU A 43 -0.16 1.70 -5.27
CA LEU A 43 0.71 0.86 -6.09
C LEU A 43 0.20 -0.59 -6.18
N LEU A 44 -0.34 -1.12 -5.08
CA LEU A 44 -0.94 -2.44 -5.03
C LEU A 44 -2.09 -2.55 -6.02
N ALA A 45 -3.01 -1.58 -6.04
CA ALA A 45 -4.11 -1.53 -6.99
C ALA A 45 -3.59 -1.44 -8.45
N GLN A 46 -2.65 -0.52 -8.72
CA GLN A 46 -2.08 -0.37 -10.06
C GLN A 46 -1.42 -1.64 -10.59
N PHE A 47 -0.58 -2.30 -9.78
CA PHE A 47 0.09 -3.52 -10.22
C PHE A 47 -0.89 -4.71 -10.32
N ASN A 48 -1.92 -4.75 -9.48
CA ASN A 48 -2.97 -5.75 -9.60
C ASN A 48 -3.77 -5.57 -10.90
N ASP A 49 -4.07 -4.34 -11.30
CA ASP A 49 -4.71 -4.02 -12.59
C ASP A 49 -3.82 -4.37 -13.80
N MET A 50 -2.50 -4.41 -13.61
CA MET A 50 -1.55 -4.89 -14.63
C MET A 50 -1.50 -6.44 -14.73
N GLY A 51 -2.17 -7.16 -13.83
CA GLY A 51 -2.24 -8.62 -13.81
C GLY A 51 -1.17 -9.32 -12.96
N PHE A 52 -0.39 -8.57 -12.18
CA PHE A 52 0.56 -9.16 -11.23
C PHE A 52 -0.18 -9.79 -10.05
N GLN A 53 0.41 -10.83 -9.44
CA GLN A 53 -0.18 -11.50 -8.29
C GLN A 53 -0.10 -10.63 -7.04
N GLN A 54 -1.23 -10.44 -6.35
CA GLN A 54 -1.31 -9.57 -5.17
C GLN A 54 -0.26 -9.88 -4.11
N ASN A 55 -0.04 -11.16 -3.79
CA ASN A 55 0.95 -11.57 -2.79
C ASN A 55 2.37 -11.13 -3.17
N GLU A 56 2.71 -11.24 -4.44
CA GLU A 56 4.03 -10.88 -4.96
C GLU A 56 4.23 -9.37 -4.99
N ILE A 57 3.20 -8.62 -5.39
CA ILE A 57 3.21 -7.16 -5.32
C ILE A 57 3.48 -6.69 -3.88
N LYS A 58 2.77 -7.27 -2.89
CA LYS A 58 2.94 -6.92 -1.47
C LYS A 58 4.38 -7.13 -1.01
N GLU A 59 4.96 -8.29 -1.28
CA GLU A 59 6.35 -8.60 -0.91
C GLU A 59 7.34 -7.61 -1.54
N VAL A 60 7.21 -7.38 -2.84
CA VAL A 60 8.13 -6.49 -3.58
C VAL A 60 7.98 -5.04 -3.13
N LEU A 61 6.75 -4.56 -2.89
CA LEU A 61 6.52 -3.20 -2.37
C LEU A 61 7.12 -3.00 -0.98
N LEU A 62 7.04 -4.00 -0.11
CA LEU A 62 7.69 -3.97 1.21
C LEU A 62 9.22 -3.93 1.07
N LEU A 63 9.79 -4.74 0.18
CA LEU A 63 11.24 -4.80 -0.06
C LEU A 63 11.79 -3.50 -0.68
N CYS A 64 11.03 -2.90 -1.59
CA CYS A 64 11.39 -1.65 -2.26
C CYS A 64 11.03 -0.40 -1.47
N GLY A 65 10.24 -0.53 -0.39
CA GLY A 65 9.77 0.59 0.41
C GLY A 65 8.84 1.53 -0.36
N ASN A 66 7.88 0.96 -1.11
CA ASN A 66 6.93 1.67 -1.98
C ASN A 66 7.58 2.45 -3.14
N GLN A 67 8.80 2.09 -3.55
CA GLN A 67 9.41 2.64 -4.76
C GLN A 67 8.82 1.96 -6.00
N ARG A 68 7.99 2.69 -6.75
CA ARG A 68 7.29 2.19 -7.94
C ARG A 68 8.24 1.58 -8.96
N GLU A 69 9.27 2.32 -9.35
CA GLU A 69 10.16 1.93 -10.46
C GLU A 69 10.90 0.64 -10.11
N ARG A 70 11.44 0.59 -8.90
CA ARG A 70 12.15 -0.58 -8.37
C ARG A 70 11.21 -1.78 -8.21
N ALA A 71 10.00 -1.56 -7.70
CA ALA A 71 9.02 -2.63 -7.53
C ALA A 71 8.59 -3.21 -8.88
N LEU A 72 8.40 -2.36 -9.89
CA LEU A 72 8.06 -2.81 -11.25
C LEU A 72 9.20 -3.61 -11.87
N GLU A 73 10.45 -3.16 -11.71
CA GLU A 73 11.63 -3.88 -12.19
C GLU A 73 11.71 -5.28 -11.57
N GLU A 74 11.59 -5.39 -10.25
CA GLU A 74 11.59 -6.68 -9.53
C GLU A 74 10.41 -7.58 -9.94
N LEU A 75 9.22 -7.02 -10.17
CA LEU A 75 8.03 -7.76 -10.62
C LEU A 75 8.16 -8.31 -12.05
N VAL A 76 8.90 -7.63 -12.92
CA VAL A 76 9.09 -8.03 -14.33
C VAL A 76 10.30 -8.94 -14.51
N MET A 77 11.30 -8.85 -13.63
CA MET A 77 12.51 -9.67 -13.71
C MET A 77 12.38 -11.06 -13.08
N LYS A 78 11.34 -11.29 -12.27
CA LYS A 78 11.00 -12.62 -11.76
C LYS A 78 10.35 -13.50 -12.83
#